data_AF-A0A356PAB9-F1
#
_entry.id   AF-A0A356PAB9-F1
#
_cell.length_a   1.000
_cell.length_b   1.000
_cell.length_c   1.000
_cell.angle_alpha   90.00
_cell.angle_beta   90.00
_cell.angle_gamma   90.00
#
_symmetry.space_group_name_H-M   'P 1'
#
loop_
_entity.id
_entity.type
_entity.pdbx_description
1 polymer ?
#
loop_
_entity_poly.entity_id
_entity_poly.type
_entity_poly.pdbx_seq_one_letter_code
_entity_poly.pdbx_strand_id
1 'polypeptide(L)'
;SPPNHPNRGKVLLSLGWKKVYGPEDLEVGVLPKTKKNDREQVEDENATLPPLSKGEDVRTKRVYSEEKSTKPPKHFTQGDLLKAMEGAGKQIDDEVLRQQLKGKGLGTVATRPAIMESLIGRGYILQDHKALKATEKGCELIRLIKERLPHAQLLVSAEMTGQMEFNLSKVERGELTIEQYMADVEEAIGRIIEELRSFEHKHGKIPLALAPSGKVPGKGKGDGMKAAGKKPSKAQAPEKTARNNSVTHDKSMNTLSDHERPKSATSKTQSEALGACPKCSGEVIEGQKGFGCANWREGCHFVLWKTPICGKVLTPTQIKNLLKKGKTPLIKGFKSKSGKSFAAYLIWEDAIEARLKFEFEQE
;
A
#
# COMPACT_ATOMS: atom_id res chain seq x y z
N SER A 1 -0.35 44.23 6.06
CA SER A 1 -1.38 43.65 6.94
C SER A 1 -0.74 43.18 8.22
N PRO A 2 -1.38 43.40 9.40
CA PRO A 2 -0.86 42.86 10.65
C PRO A 2 -0.80 41.32 10.59
N PRO A 3 0.18 40.69 11.27
CA PRO A 3 0.28 39.23 11.33
C PRO A 3 -0.95 38.64 12.02
N ASN A 4 -1.61 37.70 11.35
CA ASN A 4 -2.78 37.00 11.89
C ASN A 4 -2.34 35.72 12.58
N HIS A 5 -2.58 35.61 13.89
CA HIS A 5 -2.27 34.43 14.71
C HIS A 5 -3.59 33.74 15.13
N PRO A 6 -4.02 32.68 14.43
CA PRO A 6 -5.28 32.00 14.76
C PRO A 6 -5.11 31.15 16.03
N ASN A 7 -5.84 31.50 17.08
CA ASN A 7 -6.00 30.65 18.26
C ASN A 7 -7.25 29.77 18.09
N ARG A 8 -7.17 28.50 18.47
CA ARG A 8 -8.30 27.56 18.47
C ARG A 8 -8.50 27.02 19.86
N GLY A 9 -9.75 26.94 20.28
CA GLY A 9 -10.16 26.32 21.53
C GLY A 9 -11.62 25.90 21.43
N LYS A 10 -12.04 25.03 22.35
CA LYS A 10 -13.37 24.43 22.34
C LYS A 10 -14.05 24.73 23.66
N VAL A 11 -15.30 25.17 23.59
CA VAL A 11 -16.17 25.35 24.76
C VAL A 11 -17.41 24.47 24.54
N LEU A 12 -17.76 23.67 25.54
CA LEU A 12 -18.94 22.84 25.49
C LEU A 12 -20.18 23.71 25.74
N LEU A 13 -20.96 23.99 24.71
CA LEU A 13 -22.18 24.81 24.82
C LEU A 13 -23.36 24.03 25.36
N SER A 14 -23.47 22.75 25.04
CA SER A 14 -24.51 21.86 25.54
C SER A 14 -24.00 20.42 25.65
N LEU A 15 -24.47 19.70 26.69
CA LEU A 15 -24.05 18.33 26.96
C LEU A 15 -24.58 17.34 25.92
N GLY A 16 -25.80 17.53 25.39
CA GLY A 16 -26.38 16.69 24.36
C GLY A 16 -26.36 15.19 24.70
N TRP A 17 -25.92 14.36 23.74
CA TRP A 17 -25.79 12.90 23.89
C TRP A 17 -24.81 12.48 25.00
N LYS A 18 -23.89 13.36 25.42
CA LYS A 18 -22.95 13.06 26.49
C LYS A 18 -23.65 12.86 27.84
N LYS A 19 -24.87 13.38 28.02
CA LYS A 19 -25.70 13.19 29.22
C LYS A 19 -26.04 11.72 29.50
N VAL A 20 -25.96 10.85 28.49
CA VAL A 20 -26.30 9.42 28.59
C VAL A 20 -25.16 8.59 29.20
N TYR A 21 -23.92 9.10 29.14
CA TYR A 21 -22.76 8.45 29.71
C TYR A 21 -22.53 8.92 31.16
N GLY A 22 -22.00 8.04 32.01
CA GLY A 22 -21.80 8.33 33.43
C GLY A 22 -20.81 9.49 33.65
N PRO A 23 -20.80 10.14 34.84
CA PRO A 23 -19.88 11.24 35.14
C PRO A 23 -18.41 10.88 34.90
N GLU A 24 -18.06 9.60 35.04
CA GLU A 24 -16.71 9.06 34.80
C GLU A 24 -16.29 9.08 33.31
N ASP A 25 -17.26 8.98 32.39
CA ASP A 25 -17.06 9.08 30.95
C ASP A 25 -17.17 10.54 30.44
N LEU A 26 -17.66 11.45 31.29
CA LEU A 26 -17.78 12.89 31.02
C LEU A 26 -16.52 13.68 31.38
N GLU A 27 -15.68 13.15 32.27
CA GLU A 27 -14.39 13.73 32.68
C GLU A 27 -13.28 13.64 31.61
N VAL A 28 -13.57 13.13 30.41
CA VAL A 28 -12.62 13.10 29.28
C VAL A 28 -12.28 14.52 28.76
N GLY A 29 -12.78 15.57 29.41
CA GLY A 29 -12.37 16.97 29.20
C GLY A 29 -11.42 17.56 30.24
N VAL A 30 -11.22 16.93 31.41
CA VAL A 30 -10.31 17.42 32.46
C VAL A 30 -9.57 16.22 33.06
N LEU A 31 -8.38 15.92 32.53
CA LEU A 31 -7.49 14.94 33.15
C LEU A 31 -7.10 15.39 34.57
N PRO A 32 -7.03 14.47 35.56
CA PRO A 32 -6.42 14.76 36.85
C PRO A 32 -4.95 15.13 36.63
N LYS A 33 -4.46 16.15 37.35
CA LYS A 33 -3.04 16.56 37.37
C LYS A 33 -2.18 15.38 37.81
N THR A 34 -1.70 14.58 36.85
CA THR A 34 -0.58 13.68 37.08
C THR A 34 0.66 14.55 37.26
N LYS A 35 1.39 14.35 38.37
CA LYS A 35 2.69 14.98 38.63
C LYS A 35 3.62 14.67 37.46
N LYS A 36 3.83 15.67 36.60
CA LYS A 36 4.61 15.57 35.38
C LYS A 36 6.05 16.01 35.67
N ASN A 37 6.91 15.07 36.04
CA ASN A 37 8.30 15.14 35.63
C ASN A 37 8.34 14.55 34.22
N ASP A 38 8.26 15.44 33.24
CA ASP A 38 8.93 15.39 31.94
C ASP A 38 8.21 16.33 30.96
N ARG A 39 8.98 17.30 30.45
CA ARG A 39 8.56 18.36 29.55
C ARG A 39 8.20 17.79 28.17
N GLU A 40 6.95 17.41 27.99
CA GLU A 40 6.30 17.38 26.67
C GLU A 40 5.02 18.21 26.72
N GLN A 41 5.06 19.42 26.18
CA GLN A 41 3.87 20.24 25.98
C GLN A 41 3.16 19.74 24.72
N VAL A 42 2.02 19.07 24.92
CA VAL A 42 1.02 18.84 23.87
C VAL A 42 0.20 20.13 23.81
N GLU A 43 0.04 20.71 22.63
CA GLU A 43 -0.94 21.79 22.41
C GLU A 43 -2.31 21.25 22.84
N ASP A 44 -2.85 21.81 23.92
CA ASP A 44 -4.13 21.37 24.46
C ASP A 44 -5.23 21.89 23.54
N GLU A 45 -5.64 21.07 22.57
CA GLU A 45 -6.77 21.40 21.68
C GLU A 45 -8.11 21.56 22.43
N ASN A 46 -8.14 21.20 23.72
CA ASN A 46 -9.25 21.42 24.63
C ASN A 46 -9.03 22.63 25.56
N ALA A 47 -8.02 23.47 25.27
CA ALA A 47 -7.85 24.73 25.97
C ALA A 47 -9.15 25.55 25.88
N THR A 48 -9.74 25.81 27.05
CA THR A 48 -10.91 26.66 27.16
C THR A 48 -10.46 28.10 26.91
N LEU A 49 -10.93 28.69 25.82
CA LEU A 49 -10.66 30.08 25.51
C LEU A 49 -11.66 30.99 26.23
N PRO A 50 -11.23 32.18 26.70
CA PRO A 50 -12.16 33.19 27.16
C PRO A 50 -13.04 33.67 26.00
N PRO A 51 -14.29 34.10 26.27
CA PRO A 51 -15.11 34.73 25.26
C PRO A 51 -14.44 36.03 24.78
N LEU A 52 -14.27 36.19 23.47
CA LEU A 52 -13.68 37.37 22.83
C LEU A 52 -14.64 37.95 21.79
N SER A 53 -14.64 39.27 21.63
CA SER A 53 -15.44 39.98 20.63
C SER A 53 -14.60 40.41 19.42
N LYS A 54 -15.22 40.49 18.24
CA LYS A 54 -14.53 40.92 17.02
C LYS A 54 -14.09 42.39 17.16
N GLY A 55 -12.78 42.63 17.07
CA GLY A 55 -12.19 43.97 17.21
C GLY A 55 -11.75 44.32 18.65
N GLU A 56 -11.81 43.36 19.58
CA GLU A 56 -11.26 43.52 20.92
C GLU A 56 -9.73 43.64 20.90
N ASP A 57 -9.20 44.67 21.56
CA ASP A 57 -7.76 44.89 21.68
C ASP A 57 -7.14 43.92 22.69
N VAL A 58 -6.26 43.04 22.20
CA VAL A 58 -5.54 42.08 23.04
C VAL A 58 -4.06 42.42 23.11
N ARG A 59 -3.46 42.25 24.30
CA ARG A 59 -2.04 42.52 24.53
C ARG A 59 -1.24 41.22 24.65
N THR A 60 -0.31 40.99 23.72
CA THR A 60 0.66 39.91 23.81
C THR A 60 1.62 40.17 24.99
N LYS A 61 1.56 39.34 26.02
CA LYS A 61 2.42 39.49 27.20
C LYS A 61 3.85 39.00 26.96
N ARG A 62 4.02 37.88 26.26
CA ARG A 62 5.31 37.22 26.02
C ARG A 62 5.28 36.48 24.70
N VAL A 63 6.45 36.40 24.05
CA VAL A 63 6.69 35.61 22.83
C VAL A 63 7.87 34.70 23.13
N TYR A 64 7.73 33.42 22.80
CA TYR A 64 8.80 32.44 22.92
C TYR A 64 9.04 31.79 21.56
N SER A 65 10.29 31.41 21.29
CA SER A 65 10.62 30.54 20.18
C SER A 65 10.60 29.10 20.67
N GLU A 66 9.76 28.27 20.06
CA GLU A 66 9.72 26.83 20.34
C GLU A 66 10.42 26.07 19.21
N GLU A 67 11.53 25.40 19.55
CA GLU A 67 12.15 24.45 18.65
C GLU A 67 11.40 23.11 18.72
N LYS A 68 10.80 22.71 17.60
CA LYS A 68 10.08 21.44 17.47
C LYS A 68 10.89 20.48 16.59
N SER A 69 10.99 19.22 17.01
CA SER A 69 11.59 18.13 16.24
C SER A 69 10.53 17.10 15.85
N THR A 70 10.63 16.55 14.63
CA THR A 70 9.80 15.41 14.23
C THR A 70 10.20 14.17 15.00
N LYS A 71 9.21 13.36 15.39
CA LYS A 71 9.44 12.04 15.98
C LYS A 71 9.22 10.96 14.92
N PRO A 72 10.01 9.87 14.93
CA PRO A 72 9.77 8.75 14.04
C PRO A 72 8.38 8.14 14.29
N PRO A 73 7.76 7.51 13.27
CA PRO A 73 6.49 6.82 13.43
C PRO A 73 6.56 5.79 14.57
N LYS A 74 5.52 5.74 15.39
CA LYS A 74 5.40 4.74 16.45
C LYS A 74 5.19 3.36 15.81
N HIS A 75 5.73 2.32 16.43
CA HIS A 75 5.40 0.95 16.07
C HIS A 75 3.89 0.71 16.21
N PHE A 76 3.35 -0.16 15.35
CA PHE A 76 1.95 -0.57 15.46
C PHE A 76 1.71 -1.32 16.76
N THR A 77 0.63 -0.99 17.46
CA THR A 77 0.01 -1.92 18.41
C THR A 77 -0.95 -2.86 17.68
N GLN A 78 -1.50 -3.87 18.36
CA GLN A 78 -2.57 -4.70 17.77
C GLN A 78 -3.78 -3.85 17.33
N GLY A 79 -4.18 -2.86 18.15
CA GLY A 79 -5.28 -1.95 17.81
C GLY A 79 -4.96 -1.06 16.62
N ASP A 80 -3.72 -0.57 16.51
CA ASP A 80 -3.30 0.23 15.37
C ASP A 80 -3.22 -0.61 14.09
N LEU A 81 -2.76 -1.86 14.18
CA LEU A 81 -2.71 -2.77 13.04
C LEU A 81 -4.12 -3.16 12.57
N LEU A 82 -5.06 -3.41 13.47
CA LEU A 82 -6.47 -3.64 13.11
C LEU A 82 -7.06 -2.44 12.36
N LYS A 83 -6.85 -1.22 12.86
CA LYS A 83 -7.27 0.01 12.18
C LYS A 83 -6.59 0.18 10.82
N ALA A 84 -5.33 -0.21 10.70
CA ALA A 84 -4.60 -0.18 9.44
C ALA A 84 -5.17 -1.20 8.43
N MET A 85 -5.54 -2.41 8.88
CA MET A 85 -6.19 -3.42 8.05
C MET A 85 -7.58 -2.95 7.58
N GLU A 86 -8.37 -2.32 8.44
CA GLU A 86 -9.65 -1.68 8.07
C GLU A 86 -9.48 -0.59 7.03
N GLY A 87 -8.47 0.25 7.24
CA GLY A 87 -8.16 1.40 6.40
C GLY A 87 -7.22 1.12 5.24
N ALA A 88 -6.91 -0.14 4.92
CA ALA A 88 -5.87 -0.49 3.95
C ALA A 88 -6.10 0.12 2.57
N GLY A 89 -7.37 0.30 2.17
CA GLY A 89 -7.73 0.97 0.93
C GLY A 89 -7.24 2.43 0.82
N LYS A 90 -6.93 3.11 1.93
CA LYS A 90 -6.43 4.49 1.93
C LYS A 90 -5.08 4.65 1.22
N GLN A 91 -4.32 3.57 1.09
CA GLN A 91 -3.00 3.57 0.45
C GLN A 91 -3.06 3.22 -1.04
N ILE A 92 -4.27 2.97 -1.58
CA ILE A 92 -4.47 2.63 -2.98
C ILE A 92 -4.78 3.90 -3.78
N ASP A 93 -4.04 4.10 -4.87
CA ASP A 93 -4.18 5.25 -5.77
C ASP A 93 -5.47 5.16 -6.62
N ASP A 94 -5.86 3.95 -7.04
CA ASP A 94 -7.04 3.72 -7.87
C ASP A 94 -8.33 3.92 -7.04
N GLU A 95 -9.13 4.90 -7.44
CA GLU A 95 -10.37 5.26 -6.73
C GLU A 95 -11.39 4.11 -6.72
N VAL A 96 -11.48 3.34 -7.82
CA VAL A 96 -12.43 2.23 -7.94
C VAL A 96 -12.04 1.14 -6.96
N LEU A 97 -10.77 0.71 -6.96
CA LEU A 97 -10.27 -0.31 -6.03
C LEU A 97 -10.34 0.16 -4.56
N ARG A 98 -10.02 1.43 -4.31
CA ARG A 98 -10.16 2.04 -2.99
C ARG A 98 -11.59 1.98 -2.48
N GLN A 99 -12.57 2.27 -3.34
CA GLN A 99 -13.98 2.23 -2.99
C GLN A 99 -14.44 0.80 -2.65
N GLN A 100 -13.94 -0.22 -3.35
CA GLN A 100 -14.25 -1.63 -3.04
C GLN A 100 -13.75 -2.06 -1.66
N LEU A 101 -12.62 -1.50 -1.22
CA LEU A 101 -12.05 -1.80 0.11
C LEU A 101 -12.60 -0.90 1.22
N LYS A 102 -13.42 0.10 0.90
CA LYS A 102 -13.97 1.03 1.91
C LYS A 102 -14.94 0.28 2.83
N GLY A 103 -14.63 0.26 4.13
CA GLY A 103 -15.44 -0.41 5.16
C GLY A 103 -15.17 -1.92 5.28
N LYS A 104 -14.74 -2.59 4.21
CA LYS A 104 -14.32 -4.01 4.26
C LYS A 104 -12.86 -4.19 4.67
N GLY A 105 -11.95 -3.34 4.19
CA GLY A 105 -10.52 -3.45 4.46
C GLY A 105 -9.91 -4.80 4.03
N LEU A 106 -8.76 -5.14 4.62
CA LEU A 106 -8.15 -6.46 4.47
C LEU A 106 -8.78 -7.45 5.45
N GLY A 107 -9.45 -8.47 4.90
CA GLY A 107 -10.17 -9.47 5.68
C GLY A 107 -11.38 -8.91 6.42
N THR A 108 -12.21 -9.81 6.94
CA THR A 108 -13.39 -9.45 7.72
C THR A 108 -13.04 -9.20 9.18
N VAL A 109 -13.84 -8.41 9.91
CA VAL A 109 -13.63 -8.11 11.34
C VAL A 109 -13.38 -9.38 12.17
N ALA A 110 -14.07 -10.48 11.84
CA ALA A 110 -13.94 -11.76 12.54
C ALA A 110 -12.61 -12.50 12.27
N THR A 111 -11.96 -12.27 11.12
CA THR A 111 -10.77 -13.05 10.70
C THR A 111 -9.44 -12.35 11.00
N ARG A 112 -9.44 -11.02 11.16
CA ARG A 112 -8.21 -10.24 11.40
C ARG A 112 -7.44 -10.66 12.67
N PRO A 113 -8.08 -10.93 13.82
CA PRO A 113 -7.36 -11.41 15.01
C PRO A 113 -6.60 -12.72 14.74
N ALA A 114 -7.25 -13.69 14.09
CA ALA A 114 -6.65 -14.98 13.77
C ALA A 114 -5.47 -14.86 12.78
N ILE A 115 -5.55 -13.93 11.82
CA ILE A 115 -4.43 -13.62 10.91
C ILE A 115 -3.22 -13.09 11.71
N MET A 116 -3.44 -12.15 12.63
CA MET A 116 -2.35 -11.62 13.47
C MET A 116 -1.72 -12.69 14.35
N GLU A 117 -2.53 -13.56 14.98
CA GLU A 117 -2.03 -14.69 15.77
C GLU A 117 -1.20 -15.66 14.93
N SER A 118 -1.62 -15.93 13.70
CA SER A 118 -0.86 -16.76 12.74
C SER A 118 0.48 -16.12 12.38
N LEU A 119 0.54 -14.80 12.17
CA LEU A 119 1.78 -14.08 11.88
C LEU A 119 2.76 -14.15 13.07
N ILE A 120 2.26 -14.04 14.30
CA ILE A 120 3.06 -14.21 15.52
C ILE A 120 3.52 -15.67 15.66
N GLY A 121 2.60 -16.63 15.56
CA GLY A 121 2.88 -18.06 15.73
C GLY A 121 3.86 -18.62 14.70
N ARG A 122 3.87 -18.08 13.47
CA ARG A 122 4.83 -18.44 12.42
C ARG A 122 6.16 -17.69 12.51
N GLY A 123 6.28 -16.73 13.44
CA GLY A 123 7.48 -15.94 13.68
C GLY A 123 7.78 -14.88 12.63
N TYR A 124 6.77 -14.34 11.95
CA TYR A 124 6.94 -13.20 11.02
C TYR A 124 6.90 -11.85 11.73
N ILE A 125 6.19 -11.79 12.85
CA ILE A 125 6.15 -10.62 13.74
C ILE A 125 6.32 -11.07 15.19
N LEU A 126 6.84 -10.19 16.03
CA LEU A 126 7.02 -10.37 17.47
C LEU A 126 6.17 -9.34 18.20
N GLN A 127 5.59 -9.76 19.33
CA GLN A 127 4.97 -8.84 20.26
C GLN A 127 5.97 -8.47 21.36
N ASP A 128 6.35 -7.20 21.41
CA ASP A 128 7.18 -6.60 22.44
C ASP A 128 6.31 -5.65 23.27
N HIS A 129 5.82 -6.16 24.39
CA HIS A 129 4.81 -5.49 25.23
C HIS A 129 3.56 -5.12 24.42
N LYS A 130 3.33 -3.82 24.17
CA LYS A 130 2.21 -3.30 23.37
C LYS A 130 2.54 -3.14 21.89
N ALA A 131 3.82 -3.16 21.53
CA ALA A 131 4.28 -2.91 20.17
C ALA A 131 4.48 -4.21 19.39
N LEU A 132 4.10 -4.19 18.11
CA LEU A 132 4.39 -5.24 17.14
C LEU A 132 5.62 -4.84 16.33
N LYS A 133 6.57 -5.77 16.23
CA LYS A 133 7.82 -5.60 15.48
C LYS A 133 7.94 -6.71 14.44
N ALA A 134 8.29 -6.36 13.21
CA ALA A 134 8.61 -7.35 12.20
C ALA A 134 9.90 -8.09 12.58
N THR A 135 9.92 -9.41 12.38
CA THR A 135 11.13 -10.22 12.57
C THR A 135 12.04 -10.10 11.37
N GLU A 136 13.29 -10.52 11.50
CA GLU A 136 14.20 -10.67 10.36
C GLU A 136 13.60 -11.59 9.30
N LYS A 137 13.03 -12.73 9.72
CA LYS A 137 12.26 -13.65 8.86
C LYS A 137 11.15 -12.94 8.07
N GLY A 138 10.36 -12.11 8.74
CA GLY A 138 9.26 -11.36 8.12
C GLY A 138 9.76 -10.31 7.14
N CYS A 139 10.77 -9.54 7.53
CA CYS A 139 11.40 -8.54 6.68
C CYS A 139 12.04 -9.18 5.44
N GLU A 140 12.74 -10.31 5.59
CA GLU A 140 13.39 -11.02 4.50
C GLU A 140 12.38 -11.61 3.52
N LEU A 141 11.28 -12.19 4.00
CA LEU A 141 10.19 -12.67 3.14
C LEU A 141 9.63 -11.54 2.26
N ILE A 142 9.29 -10.41 2.88
CA ILE A 142 8.74 -9.26 2.14
C ILE A 142 9.78 -8.69 1.17
N ARG A 143 11.06 -8.65 1.57
CA ARG A 143 12.15 -8.19 0.72
C ARG A 143 12.33 -9.09 -0.49
N LEU A 144 12.32 -10.41 -0.30
CA LEU A 144 12.42 -11.39 -1.37
C LEU A 144 11.28 -11.25 -2.36
N ILE A 145 10.03 -11.15 -1.88
CA ILE A 145 8.87 -10.96 -2.76
C ILE A 145 8.99 -9.67 -3.56
N LYS A 146 9.35 -8.55 -2.91
CA LYS A 146 9.44 -7.24 -3.58
C LYS A 146 10.60 -7.13 -4.56
N GLU A 147 11.78 -7.63 -4.21
CA GLU A 147 13.01 -7.43 -4.97
C GLU A 147 13.26 -8.52 -6.01
N ARG A 148 12.73 -9.73 -5.81
CA ARG A 148 13.12 -10.91 -6.62
C ARG A 148 11.98 -11.58 -7.37
N LEU A 149 10.72 -11.31 -7.01
CA LEU A 149 9.55 -11.99 -7.57
C LEU A 149 8.53 -10.98 -8.13
N PRO A 150 8.78 -10.40 -9.32
CA PRO A 150 7.89 -9.41 -9.91
C PRO A 150 6.44 -9.88 -10.08
N HIS A 151 6.20 -11.16 -10.43
CA HIS A 151 4.84 -11.68 -10.54
C HIS A 151 4.16 -11.88 -9.17
N ALA A 152 4.94 -12.11 -8.11
CA ALA A 152 4.42 -12.25 -6.75
C ALA A 152 4.25 -10.92 -5.98
N GLN A 153 4.71 -9.79 -6.50
CA GLN A 153 4.66 -8.48 -5.80
C GLN A 153 3.26 -8.09 -5.35
N LEU A 154 2.25 -8.42 -6.15
CA LEU A 154 0.86 -8.12 -5.83
C LEU A 154 0.38 -8.84 -4.56
N LEU A 155 0.98 -9.98 -4.18
CA LEU A 155 0.62 -10.72 -2.97
C LEU A 155 0.89 -9.94 -1.66
N VAL A 156 1.78 -8.95 -1.71
CA VAL A 156 2.11 -8.09 -0.56
C VAL A 156 1.50 -6.69 -0.66
N SER A 157 0.59 -6.47 -1.61
CA SER A 157 -0.14 -5.21 -1.80
C SER A 157 -1.61 -5.37 -1.43
N ALA A 158 -2.17 -4.37 -0.77
CA ALA A 158 -3.61 -4.31 -0.52
C ALA A 158 -4.43 -4.19 -1.82
N GLU A 159 -3.81 -3.73 -2.90
CA GLU A 159 -4.41 -3.60 -4.23
C GLU A 159 -4.92 -4.94 -4.77
N MET A 160 -4.17 -6.03 -4.58
CA MET A 160 -4.57 -7.36 -5.04
C MET A 160 -5.86 -7.82 -4.36
N THR A 161 -5.98 -7.58 -3.05
CA THR A 161 -7.23 -7.86 -2.32
C THR A 161 -8.39 -7.01 -2.83
N GLY A 162 -8.14 -5.73 -3.16
CA GLY A 162 -9.14 -4.86 -3.78
C GLY A 162 -9.60 -5.36 -5.14
N GLN A 163 -8.67 -5.81 -5.98
CA GLN A 163 -8.97 -6.39 -7.29
C GLN A 163 -9.77 -7.69 -7.16
N MET A 164 -9.43 -8.52 -6.17
CA MET A 164 -10.15 -9.76 -5.90
C MET A 164 -11.60 -9.50 -5.48
N GLU A 165 -11.81 -8.58 -4.52
CA GLU A 165 -13.17 -8.16 -4.10
C GLU A 165 -13.96 -7.55 -5.26
N PHE A 166 -13.30 -6.75 -6.12
CA PHE A 166 -13.93 -6.18 -7.31
C PHE A 166 -14.40 -7.25 -8.29
N ASN A 167 -13.54 -8.24 -8.59
CA ASN A 167 -13.88 -9.33 -9.49
C ASN A 167 -14.98 -10.23 -8.90
N LEU A 168 -14.93 -10.55 -7.61
CA LEU A 168 -16.00 -11.29 -6.93
C LEU A 168 -17.34 -10.53 -7.00
N SER A 169 -17.30 -9.21 -6.87
CA SER A 169 -18.51 -8.38 -7.02
C SER A 169 -19.05 -8.38 -8.46
N LYS A 170 -18.19 -8.50 -9.48
CA LYS A 170 -18.64 -8.71 -10.88
C LYS A 170 -19.30 -10.07 -11.07
N VAL A 171 -18.76 -11.11 -10.43
CA VAL A 171 -19.35 -12.45 -10.44
C VAL A 171 -20.74 -12.44 -9.80
N GLU A 172 -20.87 -11.78 -8.65
CA GLU A 172 -22.17 -11.62 -7.96
C GLU A 172 -23.22 -10.91 -8.84
N ARG A 173 -22.81 -9.92 -9.64
CA ARG A 173 -23.68 -9.20 -10.58
C ARG A 173 -23.92 -9.93 -11.91
N GLY A 174 -23.24 -11.06 -12.15
CA GLY A 174 -23.32 -11.80 -13.42
C GLY A 174 -22.57 -11.13 -14.59
N GLU A 175 -21.70 -10.15 -14.33
CA GLU A 175 -20.86 -9.48 -15.35
C GLU A 175 -19.62 -10.30 -15.73
N LEU A 176 -19.19 -11.19 -14.84
CA LEU A 176 -18.07 -12.10 -15.02
C LEU A 176 -18.54 -13.50 -14.60
N THR A 177 -18.28 -14.52 -15.41
CA THR A 177 -18.63 -15.89 -15.00
C THR A 177 -17.62 -16.41 -13.98
N ILE A 178 -18.04 -17.32 -13.11
CA ILE A 178 -17.14 -17.90 -12.13
C ILE A 178 -16.04 -18.72 -12.80
N GLU A 179 -16.34 -19.36 -13.93
CA GLU A 179 -15.38 -20.13 -14.72
C GLU A 179 -14.28 -19.22 -15.26
N GLN A 180 -14.63 -18.05 -15.80
CA GLN A 180 -13.65 -17.10 -16.31
C GLN A 180 -12.79 -16.54 -15.17
N TYR A 181 -13.41 -16.16 -14.06
CA TYR A 181 -12.68 -15.66 -12.90
C TYR A 181 -11.69 -16.70 -12.35
N MET A 182 -12.11 -17.96 -12.23
CA MET A 182 -11.24 -19.04 -11.76
C MET A 182 -10.10 -19.31 -12.75
N ALA A 183 -10.36 -19.25 -14.06
CA ALA A 183 -9.32 -19.36 -15.08
C ALA A 183 -8.27 -18.25 -14.96
N ASP A 184 -8.70 -16.99 -14.75
CA ASP A 184 -7.80 -15.85 -14.55
C ASP A 184 -6.93 -16.03 -13.28
N VAL A 185 -7.51 -16.57 -12.20
CA VAL A 185 -6.80 -16.87 -10.95
C VAL A 185 -5.79 -17.99 -11.14
N GLU A 186 -6.16 -19.07 -11.83
CA GLU A 186 -5.27 -20.19 -12.13
C GLU A 186 -4.09 -19.75 -13.00
N GLU A 187 -4.34 -18.90 -14.00
CA GLU A 187 -3.29 -18.32 -14.85
C GLU A 187 -2.31 -17.47 -14.03
N ALA A 188 -2.83 -16.60 -13.15
CA ALA A 188 -2.00 -15.77 -12.28
C ALA A 188 -1.15 -16.61 -11.32
N ILE A 189 -1.73 -17.65 -10.70
CA ILE A 189 -1.01 -18.60 -9.84
C ILE A 189 0.05 -19.35 -10.64
N GLY A 190 -0.28 -19.80 -11.86
CA GLY A 190 0.65 -20.49 -12.74
C GLY A 190 1.90 -19.66 -13.04
N ARG A 191 1.74 -18.38 -13.34
CA ARG A 191 2.86 -17.44 -13.56
C ARG A 191 3.74 -17.29 -12.33
N ILE A 192 3.14 -17.18 -11.14
CA ILE A 192 3.88 -17.08 -9.87
C ILE A 192 4.64 -18.37 -9.59
N ILE A 193 4.03 -19.54 -9.80
CA ILE A 193 4.69 -20.84 -9.59
C ILE A 193 5.87 -21.01 -10.54
N GLU A 194 5.73 -20.64 -11.80
CA GLU A 194 6.80 -20.76 -12.79
C GLU A 194 7.98 -19.83 -12.48
N GLU A 195 7.68 -18.61 -12.04
CA GLU A 195 8.68 -17.68 -11.52
C GLU A 195 9.42 -18.25 -10.30
N LEU A 196 8.68 -18.81 -9.35
CA LEU A 196 9.26 -19.43 -8.15
C LEU A 196 10.16 -20.63 -8.50
N ARG A 197 9.73 -21.49 -9.43
CA ARG A 197 10.54 -22.62 -9.92
C ARG A 197 11.82 -22.14 -10.59
N SER A 198 11.69 -21.13 -11.47
CA SER A 198 12.83 -20.52 -12.14
C SER A 198 13.80 -19.88 -11.14
N PHE A 199 13.28 -19.24 -10.10
CA PHE A 199 14.07 -18.65 -9.02
C PHE A 199 14.80 -19.72 -8.21
N GLU A 200 14.10 -20.79 -7.80
CA GLU A 200 14.69 -21.93 -7.08
C GLU A 200 15.76 -22.62 -7.93
N HIS A 201 15.55 -22.76 -9.25
CA HIS A 201 16.55 -23.36 -10.14
C HIS A 201 17.83 -22.51 -10.23
N LYS A 202 17.71 -21.17 -10.25
CA LYS A 202 18.85 -20.25 -10.37
C LYS A 202 19.59 -20.02 -9.06
N HIS A 203 18.87 -19.95 -7.93
CA HIS A 203 19.42 -19.53 -6.64
C HIS A 203 19.44 -20.64 -5.59
N GLY A 204 18.89 -21.83 -5.91
CA GLY A 204 18.68 -22.89 -4.96
C GLY A 204 17.58 -22.55 -3.94
N LYS A 205 17.44 -23.42 -2.93
CA LYS A 205 16.55 -23.16 -1.80
C LYS A 205 17.20 -22.17 -0.85
N ILE A 206 16.66 -20.96 -0.79
CA ILE A 206 17.11 -19.93 0.14
C ILE A 206 16.37 -20.15 1.47
N PRO A 207 17.06 -20.54 2.56
CA PRO A 207 16.43 -20.63 3.86
C PRO A 207 16.08 -19.21 4.33
N LEU A 208 14.80 -18.98 4.62
CA LEU A 208 14.37 -17.77 5.34
C LEU A 208 15.02 -17.76 6.72
N ALA A 209 15.48 -16.59 7.17
CA ALA A 209 16.03 -16.41 8.51
C ALA A 209 15.13 -17.05 9.58
N LEU A 210 15.75 -17.74 10.54
CA LEU A 210 15.03 -18.28 11.69
C LEU A 210 14.56 -17.11 12.56
N ALA A 211 13.27 -17.10 12.91
CA ALA A 211 12.77 -16.12 13.86
C ALA A 211 13.51 -16.29 15.19
N PRO A 212 13.92 -15.20 15.88
CA PRO A 212 14.48 -15.32 17.22
C PRO A 212 13.44 -16.00 18.12
N SER A 213 13.87 -17.03 18.85
CA SER A 213 13.03 -17.83 19.74
C SER A 213 12.62 -17.00 20.96
N GLY A 214 11.70 -16.05 20.77
CA GLY A 214 11.03 -15.35 21.85
C GLY A 214 10.04 -16.31 22.50
N LYS A 215 10.30 -16.68 23.77
CA LYS A 215 9.41 -17.52 24.57
C LYS A 215 7.97 -16.98 24.50
N VAL A 216 7.09 -17.70 23.81
CA VAL A 216 5.65 -17.55 23.95
C VAL A 216 5.33 -17.84 25.43
N PRO A 217 4.56 -16.99 26.14
CA PRO A 217 4.11 -17.34 27.49
C PRO A 217 3.21 -18.57 27.38
N GLY A 218 3.73 -19.71 27.83
CA GLY A 218 3.03 -20.99 27.82
C GLY A 218 1.78 -20.91 28.69
N LYS A 219 0.63 -21.12 28.06
CA LYS A 219 -0.63 -21.42 28.76
C LYS A 219 -0.46 -22.80 29.41
N GLY A 220 -0.60 -22.83 30.73
CA GLY A 220 -0.29 -23.97 31.58
C GLY A 220 -1.03 -25.25 31.23
N LYS A 221 -0.32 -26.36 31.42
CA LYS A 221 -0.84 -27.73 31.51
C LYS A 221 -1.88 -27.82 32.63
N GLY A 222 -3.03 -28.41 32.32
CA GLY A 222 -3.86 -29.14 33.27
C GLY A 222 -4.10 -30.53 32.70
N ASP A 223 -3.50 -31.54 33.33
CA ASP A 223 -3.84 -32.95 33.23
C ASP A 223 -5.36 -33.14 33.43
N GLY A 224 -6.12 -34.06 32.84
CA GLY A 224 -5.90 -35.23 32.02
C GLY A 224 -7.16 -36.09 32.21
N MET A 225 -7.75 -36.65 31.15
CA MET A 225 -8.54 -37.89 31.27
C MET A 225 -8.71 -38.55 29.89
N LYS A 226 -8.33 -39.84 29.83
CA LYS A 226 -8.33 -40.73 28.66
C LYS A 226 -9.75 -41.16 28.28
N ALA A 227 -9.97 -41.43 26.99
CA ALA A 227 -10.78 -42.58 26.53
C ALA A 227 -10.40 -42.98 25.08
N ALA A 228 -10.48 -44.27 24.82
CA ALA A 228 -9.81 -45.01 23.75
C ALA A 228 -10.75 -45.42 22.59
N GLY A 229 -10.15 -45.70 21.42
CA GLY A 229 -10.66 -46.58 20.35
C GLY A 229 -11.76 -45.98 19.47
N LYS A 230 -11.89 -46.25 18.17
CA LYS A 230 -11.36 -47.26 17.25
C LYS A 230 -11.50 -46.72 15.81
N LYS A 231 -10.56 -47.08 14.92
CA LYS A 231 -10.75 -47.06 13.45
C LYS A 231 -11.76 -48.15 13.04
N PRO A 232 -12.34 -48.05 11.84
CA PRO A 232 -11.90 -49.01 10.82
C PRO A 232 -11.79 -48.43 9.40
N SER A 233 -11.25 -49.28 8.54
CA SER A 233 -10.81 -49.10 7.16
C SER A 233 -11.70 -49.85 6.15
N LYS A 234 -11.63 -49.43 4.87
CA LYS A 234 -11.75 -50.18 3.60
C LYS A 234 -13.10 -50.84 3.20
N ALA A 235 -13.56 -50.52 1.98
CA ALA A 235 -13.89 -51.42 0.83
C ALA A 235 -14.68 -50.60 -0.23
N GLN A 236 -14.15 -50.35 -1.44
CA GLN A 236 -14.25 -51.11 -2.71
C GLN A 236 -15.58 -50.97 -3.50
N ALA A 237 -15.42 -50.77 -4.82
CA ALA A 237 -16.40 -50.48 -5.87
C ALA A 237 -17.27 -51.71 -6.29
N PRO A 238 -18.20 -51.61 -7.27
CA PRO A 238 -17.83 -51.69 -8.70
C PRO A 238 -18.68 -50.86 -9.71
N GLU A 239 -18.16 -50.83 -10.95
CA GLU A 239 -18.72 -50.33 -12.22
C GLU A 239 -20.11 -50.87 -12.62
N LYS A 240 -20.80 -50.13 -13.52
CA LYS A 240 -21.32 -50.63 -14.82
C LYS A 240 -21.90 -49.53 -15.72
N THR A 241 -21.23 -49.30 -16.86
CA THR A 241 -21.73 -49.24 -18.25
C THR A 241 -23.05 -48.53 -18.64
N ALA A 242 -22.87 -47.56 -19.56
CA ALA A 242 -23.45 -47.49 -20.92
C ALA A 242 -24.80 -46.78 -21.21
N ARG A 243 -24.68 -45.91 -22.23
CA ARG A 243 -25.59 -45.58 -23.36
C ARG A 243 -26.71 -44.54 -23.20
N ASN A 244 -26.49 -43.45 -23.94
CA ASN A 244 -27.32 -42.80 -24.96
C ASN A 244 -28.84 -42.70 -24.75
N ASN A 245 -29.37 -41.48 -24.86
CA ASN A 245 -30.19 -41.14 -26.03
C ASN A 245 -30.36 -39.62 -26.20
N SER A 246 -30.09 -39.20 -27.43
CA SER A 246 -30.58 -37.99 -28.07
C SER A 246 -32.10 -37.99 -28.19
N VAL A 247 -32.74 -36.84 -27.95
CA VAL A 247 -33.95 -36.47 -28.72
C VAL A 247 -33.86 -34.99 -29.08
N THR A 248 -33.98 -34.79 -30.38
CA THR A 248 -34.09 -33.57 -31.18
C THR A 248 -35.47 -32.94 -31.11
N HIS A 249 -35.53 -31.60 -31.19
CA HIS A 249 -36.46 -30.82 -32.03
C HIS A 249 -35.94 -29.37 -31.97
N ASP A 250 -35.28 -28.82 -32.99
CA ASP A 250 -35.80 -28.40 -34.31
C ASP A 250 -37.03 -27.48 -34.19
N LYS A 251 -36.80 -26.16 -34.22
CA LYS A 251 -37.27 -25.35 -35.36
C LYS A 251 -36.75 -23.91 -35.35
N SER A 252 -36.04 -23.62 -36.44
CA SER A 252 -36.18 -22.44 -37.30
C SER A 252 -35.87 -21.04 -36.77
N MET A 253 -34.74 -20.53 -37.26
CA MET A 253 -34.60 -19.32 -38.08
C MET A 253 -35.49 -18.12 -37.74
N ASN A 254 -34.84 -17.01 -37.37
CA ASN A 254 -34.98 -15.82 -38.20
C ASN A 254 -33.69 -14.99 -38.23
N THR A 255 -33.46 -14.42 -39.40
CA THR A 255 -32.27 -13.73 -39.89
C THR A 255 -32.32 -12.21 -39.67
N LEU A 256 -31.14 -11.58 -39.80
CA LEU A 256 -30.88 -10.15 -40.08
C LEU A 256 -30.98 -9.17 -38.89
N SER A 257 -29.85 -8.59 -38.49
CA SER A 257 -29.43 -7.26 -39.01
C SER A 257 -28.22 -6.73 -38.24
N ASP A 258 -27.19 -6.35 -39.00
CA ASP A 258 -26.08 -5.52 -38.60
C ASP A 258 -26.53 -4.22 -37.93
N HIS A 259 -26.04 -3.94 -36.72
CA HIS A 259 -25.88 -2.57 -36.25
C HIS A 259 -24.54 -2.42 -35.53
N GLU A 260 -23.62 -1.84 -36.30
CA GLU A 260 -22.39 -1.20 -35.87
C GLU A 260 -22.62 -0.34 -34.62
N ARG A 261 -21.71 -0.49 -33.65
CA ARG A 261 -21.71 0.31 -32.42
C ARG A 261 -20.70 1.45 -32.58
N PRO A 262 -21.09 2.73 -32.38
CA PRO A 262 -20.30 3.87 -32.81
C PRO A 262 -19.10 4.14 -31.89
N LYS A 263 -17.97 4.47 -32.54
CA LYS A 263 -16.78 5.10 -31.97
C LYS A 263 -17.02 6.59 -31.78
N SER A 264 -16.70 7.14 -30.61
CA SER A 264 -16.46 8.58 -30.39
C SER A 264 -15.88 8.78 -28.98
N ALA A 265 -14.90 9.62 -28.67
CA ALA A 265 -13.83 10.29 -29.41
C ALA A 265 -12.92 10.86 -28.29
N THR A 266 -11.65 10.46 -28.21
CA THR A 266 -10.70 11.01 -27.22
C THR A 266 -9.89 12.13 -27.85
N SER A 267 -9.98 13.32 -27.27
CA SER A 267 -9.25 14.52 -27.70
C SER A 267 -7.74 14.35 -27.44
N LYS A 268 -6.96 14.43 -28.53
CA LYS A 268 -5.50 14.37 -28.51
C LYS A 268 -4.94 15.68 -27.95
N THR A 269 -4.30 15.64 -26.79
CA THR A 269 -3.28 16.63 -26.42
C THR A 269 -1.95 16.11 -26.96
N GLN A 270 -1.35 16.82 -27.91
CA GLN A 270 -0.08 16.47 -28.54
C GLN A 270 1.02 16.50 -27.47
N SER A 271 1.64 15.35 -27.19
CA SER A 271 2.81 15.25 -26.32
C SER A 271 4.06 15.33 -27.19
N GLU A 272 4.90 16.35 -26.96
CA GLU A 272 6.17 16.50 -27.65
C GLU A 272 7.16 15.39 -27.25
N ALA A 273 7.81 14.77 -28.23
CA ALA A 273 8.82 13.73 -28.00
C ALA A 273 10.11 14.33 -27.40
N LEU A 274 10.54 13.81 -26.26
CA LEU A 274 11.69 14.31 -25.50
C LEU A 274 13.02 13.68 -25.90
N GLY A 275 13.01 12.46 -26.46
CA GLY A 275 14.22 11.76 -26.91
C GLY A 275 13.97 10.27 -27.19
N ALA A 276 15.03 9.56 -27.59
CA ALA A 276 14.98 8.11 -27.83
C ALA A 276 15.09 7.33 -26.50
N CYS A 277 14.34 6.24 -26.42
CA CYS A 277 14.31 5.36 -25.26
C CYS A 277 15.55 4.47 -25.23
N PRO A 278 16.29 4.40 -24.11
CA PRO A 278 17.48 3.55 -24.00
C PRO A 278 17.19 2.05 -24.00
N LYS A 279 15.93 1.62 -23.84
CA LYS A 279 15.54 0.19 -23.80
C LYS A 279 15.08 -0.36 -25.15
N CYS A 280 14.33 0.41 -25.93
CA CYS A 280 13.79 -0.04 -27.21
C CYS A 280 14.01 0.93 -28.38
N SER A 281 14.75 2.02 -28.17
CA SER A 281 14.95 3.12 -29.13
C SER A 281 13.68 3.87 -29.56
N GLY A 282 12.51 3.53 -29.01
CA GLY A 282 11.24 4.24 -29.26
C GLY A 282 11.20 5.63 -28.61
N GLU A 283 10.19 6.44 -28.93
CA GLU A 283 10.12 7.82 -28.42
C GLU A 283 9.75 7.87 -26.92
N VAL A 284 10.36 8.79 -26.17
CA VAL A 284 10.00 9.09 -24.78
C VAL A 284 9.08 10.31 -24.75
N ILE A 285 7.91 10.12 -24.14
CA ILE A 285 6.88 11.14 -23.99
C ILE A 285 6.73 11.57 -22.53
N GLU A 286 6.31 12.81 -22.31
CA GLU A 286 5.99 13.33 -20.99
C GLU A 286 4.59 12.88 -20.55
N GLY A 287 4.53 12.12 -19.46
CA GLY A 287 3.29 11.76 -18.78
C GLY A 287 3.07 12.55 -17.49
N GLN A 288 1.93 12.27 -16.84
CA GLN A 288 1.52 12.96 -15.62
C GLN A 288 2.40 12.59 -14.41
N LYS A 289 2.77 11.30 -14.27
CA LYS A 289 3.60 10.78 -13.17
C LYS A 289 5.10 10.64 -13.50
N GLY A 290 5.48 10.74 -14.77
CA GLY A 290 6.86 10.48 -15.22
C GLY A 290 7.03 10.64 -16.72
N PHE A 291 8.24 10.37 -17.19
CA PHE A 291 8.65 10.38 -18.59
C PHE A 291 8.78 8.93 -19.05
N GLY A 292 7.91 8.49 -19.95
CA GLY A 292 7.78 7.08 -20.31
C GLY A 292 7.95 6.84 -21.80
N CYS A 293 8.34 5.63 -22.18
CA CYS A 293 8.39 5.25 -23.60
C CYS A 293 6.97 5.17 -24.21
N ALA A 294 6.79 5.68 -25.42
CA ALA A 294 5.54 5.59 -26.18
C ALA A 294 5.18 4.12 -26.52
N ASN A 295 6.17 3.26 -26.71
CA ASN A 295 6.01 1.84 -27.03
C ASN A 295 5.79 0.98 -25.78
N TRP A 296 5.26 1.56 -24.69
CA TRP A 296 4.96 0.80 -23.47
C TRP A 296 3.91 -0.31 -23.70
N ARG A 297 3.02 -0.13 -24.70
CA ARG A 297 2.05 -1.15 -25.12
C ARG A 297 2.67 -2.31 -25.90
N GLU A 298 3.85 -2.11 -26.47
CA GLU A 298 4.60 -3.13 -27.22
C GLU A 298 5.61 -3.87 -26.31
N GLY A 299 5.56 -3.63 -24.99
CA GLY A 299 6.39 -4.32 -23.99
C GLY A 299 7.55 -3.48 -23.43
N CYS A 300 7.69 -2.20 -23.82
CA CYS A 300 8.75 -1.35 -23.26
C CYS A 300 8.35 -0.68 -21.93
N HIS A 301 8.79 -1.25 -20.81
CA HIS A 301 8.52 -0.70 -19.46
C HIS A 301 9.47 0.42 -19.00
N PHE A 302 10.09 1.18 -19.91
CA PHE A 302 10.97 2.29 -19.51
C PHE A 302 10.16 3.47 -18.98
N VAL A 303 10.37 3.83 -17.71
CA VAL A 303 9.73 4.97 -17.05
C VAL A 303 10.73 5.68 -16.13
N LEU A 304 10.98 6.96 -16.39
CA LEU A 304 11.70 7.85 -15.50
C LEU A 304 10.70 8.69 -14.71
N TRP A 305 10.51 8.39 -13.43
CA TRP A 305 9.52 9.05 -12.59
C TRP A 305 9.89 10.51 -12.28
N LYS A 306 8.89 11.38 -12.15
CA LYS A 306 9.05 12.79 -11.70
C LYS A 306 9.28 12.90 -10.19
N THR A 307 9.89 11.89 -9.57
CA THR A 307 10.16 11.89 -8.13
C THR A 307 11.24 12.93 -7.81
N PRO A 308 11.10 13.67 -6.68
CA PRO A 308 12.08 14.67 -6.31
C PRO A 308 13.39 13.98 -5.88
N ILE A 309 14.41 14.07 -6.72
CA ILE A 309 15.75 13.56 -6.44
C ILE A 309 16.45 14.60 -5.57
N CYS A 310 16.69 14.26 -4.29
CA CYS A 310 17.34 15.15 -3.31
C CYS A 310 16.72 16.57 -3.26
N GLY A 311 15.38 16.64 -3.36
CA GLY A 311 14.60 17.88 -3.25
C GLY A 311 14.38 18.66 -4.54
N LYS A 312 14.79 18.13 -5.70
CA LYS A 312 14.57 18.74 -7.03
C LYS A 312 13.90 17.76 -7.98
N VAL A 313 12.90 18.23 -8.72
CA VAL A 313 12.26 17.49 -9.82
C VAL A 313 12.97 17.86 -11.12
N LEU A 314 13.23 16.87 -11.97
CA LEU A 314 13.88 17.12 -13.26
C LEU A 314 12.93 17.79 -14.25
N THR A 315 13.43 18.82 -14.92
CA THR A 315 12.68 19.52 -15.95
C THR A 315 12.73 18.74 -17.28
N PRO A 316 11.73 18.92 -18.17
CA PRO A 316 11.73 18.26 -19.48
C PRO A 316 13.00 18.53 -20.30
N THR A 317 13.55 19.74 -20.19
CA THR A 317 14.82 20.12 -20.84
C THR A 317 16.03 19.35 -20.28
N GLN A 318 16.06 19.09 -18.97
CA GLN A 318 17.14 18.30 -18.36
C GLN A 318 17.07 16.84 -18.82
N ILE A 319 15.86 16.30 -18.99
CA ILE A 319 15.65 14.93 -19.45
C ILE A 319 15.96 14.79 -20.94
N LYS A 320 15.61 15.78 -21.75
CA LYS A 320 16.04 15.85 -23.16
C LYS A 320 17.57 15.81 -23.29
N ASN A 321 18.29 16.51 -22.41
CA ASN A 321 19.76 16.44 -22.38
C ASN A 321 20.27 15.08 -21.88
N LEU A 322 19.64 14.53 -20.84
CA LEU A 322 20.00 13.24 -20.27
C LEU A 322 19.79 12.08 -21.26
N LEU A 323 18.72 12.12 -22.07
CA LEU A 323 18.44 11.13 -23.11
C LEU A 323 19.37 11.29 -24.34
N LYS A 324 19.74 12.52 -24.72
CA LYS A 324 20.59 12.77 -25.90
C LYS A 324 22.09 12.67 -25.63
N LYS A 325 22.54 13.16 -24.47
CA LYS A 325 23.97 13.30 -24.12
C LYS A 325 24.41 12.37 -22.99
N GLY A 326 23.49 11.61 -22.39
CA GLY A 326 23.77 10.75 -21.25
C GLY A 326 24.05 11.48 -19.93
N LYS A 327 24.00 12.82 -19.94
CA LYS A 327 24.35 13.69 -18.81
C LYS A 327 23.45 14.93 -18.76
N THR A 328 22.96 15.30 -17.59
CA THR A 328 22.24 16.57 -17.39
C THR A 328 23.21 17.76 -17.35
N PRO A 329 22.76 19.00 -17.59
CA PRO A 329 23.53 20.19 -17.17
C PRO A 329 23.72 20.20 -15.64
N LEU A 330 24.65 21.03 -15.14
CA LEU A 330 24.92 21.17 -13.70
C LEU A 330 23.66 21.67 -12.99
N ILE A 331 23.11 20.85 -12.09
CA ILE A 331 21.92 21.20 -11.30
C ILE A 331 22.38 21.65 -9.92
N LYS A 332 22.07 22.91 -9.57
CA LYS A 332 22.39 23.50 -8.27
C LYS A 332 21.25 23.28 -7.27
N GLY A 333 21.60 23.07 -6.00
CA GLY A 333 20.64 23.07 -4.90
C GLY A 333 20.04 21.69 -4.56
N PHE A 334 20.76 20.61 -4.83
CA PHE A 334 20.46 19.30 -4.23
C PHE A 334 20.75 19.33 -2.74
N LYS A 335 19.91 18.68 -1.93
CA LYS A 335 20.13 18.60 -0.48
C LYS A 335 20.75 17.26 -0.10
N SER A 336 21.92 17.29 0.54
CA SER A 336 22.57 16.09 1.11
C SER A 336 21.82 15.59 2.36
N LYS A 337 22.09 14.36 2.79
CA LYS A 337 21.60 13.78 4.06
C LYS A 337 21.95 14.64 5.27
N SER A 338 23.02 15.45 5.17
CA SER A 338 23.45 16.42 6.20
C SER A 338 22.80 17.80 6.08
N GLY A 339 21.83 17.99 5.18
CA GLY A 339 21.12 19.26 4.95
C GLY A 339 21.87 20.30 4.13
N LYS A 340 23.17 20.09 3.83
CA LYS A 340 23.97 20.99 2.98
C LYS A 340 23.54 20.92 1.51
N SER A 341 23.47 22.08 0.85
CA SER A 341 23.16 22.15 -0.58
C SER A 341 24.42 21.92 -1.41
N PHE A 342 24.32 21.09 -2.46
CA PHE A 342 25.41 20.86 -3.41
C PHE A 342 24.91 20.96 -4.86
N ALA A 343 25.86 21.12 -5.79
CA ALA A 343 25.63 21.08 -7.22
C ALA A 343 26.22 19.78 -7.79
N ALA A 344 25.51 19.14 -8.71
CA ALA A 344 25.97 17.91 -9.34
C ALA A 344 25.36 17.74 -10.74
N TYR A 345 26.03 16.92 -11.55
CA TYR A 345 25.47 16.37 -12.78
C TYR A 345 24.77 15.05 -12.47
N LEU A 346 23.73 14.73 -13.22
CA LEU A 346 23.11 13.41 -13.22
C LEU A 346 23.52 12.68 -14.49
N ILE A 347 24.01 11.47 -14.32
CA ILE A 347 24.40 10.54 -15.38
C ILE A 347 23.65 9.23 -15.21
N TRP A 348 23.53 8.45 -16.28
CA TRP A 348 22.98 7.10 -16.20
C TRP A 348 23.95 6.17 -15.45
N GLU A 349 23.47 5.58 -14.36
CA GLU A 349 24.09 4.39 -13.76
C GLU A 349 23.68 3.16 -14.56
N ASP A 350 22.38 3.07 -14.86
CA ASP A 350 21.80 2.08 -15.74
C ASP A 350 20.71 2.76 -16.58
N ALA A 351 20.95 2.87 -17.89
CA ALA A 351 20.02 3.52 -18.80
C ALA A 351 18.76 2.66 -19.06
N ILE A 352 18.84 1.34 -18.96
CA ILE A 352 17.73 0.42 -19.22
C ILE A 352 16.76 0.41 -18.03
N GLU A 353 17.29 0.42 -16.81
CA GLU A 353 16.51 0.50 -15.57
C GLU A 353 16.17 1.93 -15.13
N ALA A 354 16.58 2.95 -15.90
CA ALA A 354 16.41 4.36 -15.59
C ALA A 354 17.03 4.81 -14.25
N ARG A 355 18.17 4.22 -13.86
CA ARG A 355 18.91 4.56 -12.63
C ARG A 355 19.90 5.68 -12.87
N LEU A 356 19.90 6.67 -11.99
CA LEU A 356 20.75 7.86 -12.07
C LEU A 356 21.78 7.92 -10.94
N LYS A 357 22.99 8.35 -11.28
CA LYS A 357 24.08 8.61 -10.33
C LYS A 357 24.50 10.07 -10.38
N PHE A 358 24.94 10.58 -9.24
CA PHE A 358 25.54 11.91 -9.15
C PHE A 358 27.00 11.87 -9.56
N GLU A 359 27.36 12.77 -10.47
CA GLU A 359 28.75 13.09 -10.79
C GLU A 359 29.02 14.53 -10.35
N PHE A 360 30.07 14.71 -9.56
CA PHE A 360 30.47 16.01 -9.02
C PHE A 360 31.59 16.58 -9.90
N GLU A 361 31.60 17.91 -10.07
CA GLU A 361 32.72 18.60 -10.68
C GLU A 361 33.93 18.44 -9.75
N GLN A 362 35.01 17.83 -10.25
CA GLN A 362 36.27 17.73 -9.51
C GLN A 362 36.93 19.12 -9.60
N GLU A 363 37.14 19.77 -8.45
CA GLU A 363 38.01 20.96 -8.35
C GLU A 363 39.48 20.58 -8.42
#